data_AF-A0A1J4WJV2-F1
#
_entry.id   AF-A0A1J4WJV2-F1
#
_cell.length_a   1.000
_cell.length_b   1.000
_cell.length_c   1.000
_cell.angle_alpha   90.00
_cell.angle_beta   90.00
_cell.angle_gamma   90.00
#
_symmetry.space_group_name_H-M   'P 1'
#
loop_
_entity.id
_entity.type
_entity.pdbx_description
1 polymer ?
#
loop_
_entity_poly.entity_id
_entity_poly.type
_entity_poly.pdbx_seq_one_letter_code
_entity_poly.pdbx_strand_id
1 'polypeptide(L)'
;MILKKIFNLIHNQQGAAALLLTVVLLTGLLAIGLTVGLVMITETKLSIGSGDSVVAYYAAESGVEHALYKIRNGDWMVSQPLTHYSLTPVITNVSYDLQYIYAPLLVPSSNISSTGVFHTAARLIVSSW
;
A
#
# COMPACT_ATOMS: atom_id res chain seq x y z
N MET A 1 12.81 -35.69 -63.48
CA MET A 1 12.98 -36.38 -62.18
C MET A 1 13.27 -35.42 -61.01
N ILE A 2 14.09 -34.39 -61.20
CA ILE A 2 14.44 -33.39 -60.18
C ILE A 2 13.22 -32.58 -59.69
N LEU A 3 12.33 -32.17 -60.61
CA LEU A 3 11.14 -31.36 -60.29
C LEU A 3 10.18 -32.06 -59.31
N LYS A 4 9.99 -33.38 -59.46
CA LYS A 4 9.11 -34.20 -58.60
C LYS A 4 9.68 -34.35 -57.19
N LYS A 5 11.02 -34.36 -57.07
CA LYS A 5 11.74 -34.44 -55.79
C LYS A 5 11.62 -33.11 -55.03
N ILE A 6 11.71 -31.98 -55.72
CA ILE A 6 11.52 -30.63 -55.15
C ILE A 6 10.08 -30.45 -54.64
N PHE A 7 9.07 -30.90 -55.41
CA PHE A 7 7.67 -30.81 -54.99
C PHE A 7 7.37 -31.66 -53.73
N ASN A 8 7.94 -32.88 -53.65
CA ASN A 8 7.82 -33.72 -52.45
C ASN A 8 8.53 -33.13 -51.22
N LEU A 9 9.66 -32.43 -51.43
CA LEU A 9 10.38 -31.72 -50.36
C LEU A 9 9.55 -30.57 -49.78
N ILE A 10 8.83 -29.81 -50.61
CA ILE A 10 7.96 -28.70 -50.15
C ILE A 10 6.74 -29.24 -49.39
N HIS A 11 6.15 -30.35 -49.84
CA HIS A 11 5.01 -30.99 -49.17
C HIS A 11 5.37 -31.55 -47.78
N ASN A 12 6.60 -32.01 -47.58
CA ASN A 12 7.08 -32.60 -46.33
C ASN A 12 7.46 -31.58 -45.23
N GLN A 13 7.46 -30.27 -45.53
CA GLN A 13 7.83 -29.19 -44.58
C GLN A 13 6.64 -28.62 -43.81
N GLN A 14 5.41 -29.04 -44.13
CA GLN A 14 4.18 -28.52 -43.53
C GLN A 14 4.09 -28.78 -42.01
N GLY A 15 4.61 -29.92 -41.55
CA GLY A 15 4.67 -30.25 -40.12
C GLY A 15 5.62 -29.36 -39.33
N ALA A 16 6.78 -29.01 -39.91
CA ALA A 16 7.75 -28.12 -39.29
C ALA A 16 7.22 -26.67 -39.21
N ALA A 17 6.54 -26.21 -40.26
CA ALA A 17 5.89 -24.89 -40.28
C ALA A 17 4.76 -24.78 -39.22
N ALA A 18 3.94 -25.83 -39.09
CA ALA A 18 2.89 -25.89 -38.08
C ALA A 18 3.47 -25.86 -36.65
N LEU A 19 4.56 -26.60 -36.40
CA LEU A 19 5.26 -26.60 -35.11
C LEU A 19 5.86 -25.23 -34.76
N LEU A 20 6.46 -24.54 -35.73
CA LEU A 20 7.03 -23.21 -35.50
C LEU A 20 5.92 -22.20 -35.18
N LEU A 21 4.79 -22.26 -35.91
CA LEU A 21 3.62 -21.42 -35.65
C LEU A 21 3.06 -21.65 -34.24
N THR A 22 2.90 -22.90 -33.80
CA THR A 22 2.39 -23.20 -32.47
C THR A 22 3.32 -22.72 -31.37
N VAL A 23 4.64 -22.82 -31.55
CA VAL A 23 5.63 -22.28 -30.60
C VAL A 23 5.52 -20.77 -30.50
N VAL A 24 5.38 -20.04 -31.61
CA VAL A 24 5.19 -18.58 -31.60
C VAL A 24 3.90 -18.18 -30.91
N LEU A 25 2.81 -18.93 -31.12
CA LEU A 25 1.54 -18.69 -30.43
C LEU A 25 1.64 -18.97 -28.93
N LEU A 26 2.28 -20.08 -28.55
CA LEU A 26 2.46 -20.45 -27.15
C LEU A 26 3.33 -19.46 -26.39
N THR A 27 4.41 -18.96 -27.00
CA THR A 27 5.25 -17.93 -26.36
C THR A 27 4.48 -16.62 -26.19
N GLY A 28 3.66 -16.24 -27.17
CA GLY A 28 2.77 -15.07 -27.06
C GLY A 28 1.75 -15.23 -25.93
N LEU A 29 1.08 -16.37 -25.84
CA LEU A 29 0.10 -16.65 -24.78
C LEU A 29 0.77 -16.70 -23.39
N LEU A 30 1.96 -17.28 -23.29
CA LEU A 30 2.72 -17.33 -22.05
C LEU A 30 3.09 -15.92 -21.57
N ALA A 31 3.54 -15.05 -22.48
CA ALA A 31 3.87 -13.66 -22.16
C ALA A 31 2.65 -12.92 -21.60
N ILE A 32 1.48 -13.07 -22.23
CA ILE A 32 0.23 -12.45 -21.76
C ILE A 32 -0.15 -12.97 -20.37
N GLY A 33 -0.08 -14.29 -20.15
CA GLY A 33 -0.41 -14.90 -18.86
C GLY A 33 0.48 -14.39 -17.71
N LEU A 34 1.78 -14.23 -17.97
CA LEU A 34 2.73 -13.66 -17.01
C LEU A 34 2.41 -12.21 -16.67
N THR A 35 2.09 -11.39 -17.67
CA THR A 35 1.72 -9.99 -17.44
C THR A 35 0.47 -9.89 -16.56
N VAL A 36 -0.57 -10.67 -16.84
CA VAL A 36 -1.79 -10.70 -16.02
C VAL A 36 -1.48 -11.15 -14.59
N GLY A 37 -0.65 -12.19 -14.42
CA GLY A 37 -0.24 -12.65 -13.09
C GLY A 37 0.48 -11.58 -12.27
N LEU A 38 1.38 -10.83 -12.90
CA LEU A 38 2.08 -9.71 -12.23
C LEU A 38 1.11 -8.62 -11.79
N VAL A 39 0.17 -8.24 -12.67
CA VAL A 39 -0.87 -7.25 -12.35
C VAL A 39 -1.73 -7.71 -11.17
N MET A 40 -2.16 -8.97 -11.15
CA MET A 40 -2.95 -9.51 -10.03
C MET A 40 -2.21 -9.46 -8.70
N ILE A 41 -0.90 -9.78 -8.69
CA ILE A 41 -0.08 -9.70 -7.47
C ILE A 41 0.03 -8.25 -6.99
N THR A 42 0.22 -7.29 -7.90
CA THR A 42 0.30 -5.86 -7.53
C THR A 42 -1.02 -5.34 -6.98
N GLU A 43 -2.14 -5.66 -7.63
CA GLU A 43 -3.48 -5.28 -7.18
C GLU A 43 -3.81 -5.85 -5.80
N THR A 44 -3.43 -7.11 -5.56
CA THR A 44 -3.63 -7.74 -4.24
C THR A 44 -2.86 -7.00 -3.14
N LYS A 45 -1.60 -6.63 -3.39
CA LYS A 45 -0.80 -5.86 -2.43
C LYS A 45 -1.37 -4.47 -2.17
N LEU A 46 -1.86 -3.79 -3.21
CA LEU A 46 -2.49 -2.49 -3.08
C LEU A 46 -3.80 -2.58 -2.28
N SER A 47 -4.61 -3.60 -2.51
CA SER A 47 -5.85 -3.85 -1.77
C SER A 47 -5.59 -4.05 -0.27
N ILE A 48 -4.61 -4.89 0.08
CA ILE A 48 -4.20 -5.09 1.48
C ILE A 48 -3.71 -3.77 2.10
N GLY A 49 -2.81 -3.05 1.41
CA GLY A 49 -2.30 -1.76 1.90
C GLY A 49 -3.39 -0.70 2.05
N SER A 50 -4.45 -0.74 1.23
CA SER A 50 -5.62 0.13 1.37
C SER A 50 -6.42 -0.19 2.63
N GLY A 51 -6.63 -1.48 2.95
CA GLY A 51 -7.26 -1.89 4.20
C GLY A 51 -6.46 -1.44 5.41
N ASP A 52 -5.14 -1.65 5.39
CA ASP A 52 -4.24 -1.24 6.47
C ASP A 52 -4.25 0.28 6.68
N SER A 53 -4.37 1.03 5.57
CA SER A 53 -4.44 2.49 5.59
C SER A 53 -5.67 3.03 6.32
N VAL A 54 -6.81 2.36 6.19
CA VAL A 54 -8.05 2.77 6.87
C VAL A 54 -7.90 2.58 8.38
N VAL A 55 -7.33 1.46 8.81
CA VAL A 55 -7.07 1.19 10.24
C VAL A 55 -6.07 2.19 10.82
N ALA A 56 -4.99 2.47 10.08
CA ALA A 56 -4.02 3.50 10.47
C ALA A 56 -4.66 4.90 10.58
N TYR A 57 -5.62 5.22 9.71
CA TYR A 57 -6.36 6.49 9.78
C TYR A 57 -7.22 6.59 11.05
N TYR A 58 -8.01 5.55 11.37
CA TYR A 58 -8.81 5.53 12.60
C TYR A 58 -7.96 5.59 13.87
N ALA A 59 -6.78 4.96 13.86
CA ALA A 59 -5.83 5.05 14.97
C ALA A 59 -5.31 6.48 15.14
N ALA A 60 -5.00 7.17 14.04
CA ALA A 60 -4.60 8.58 14.07
C ALA A 60 -5.73 9.46 14.64
N GLU A 61 -6.96 9.28 14.17
CA GLU A 61 -8.13 10.07 14.59
C GLU A 61 -8.43 9.89 16.09
N SER A 62 -8.38 8.65 16.57
CA SER A 62 -8.56 8.33 17.99
C SER A 62 -7.53 9.05 18.88
N GLY A 63 -6.28 9.18 18.40
CA GLY A 63 -5.25 9.94 19.10
C GLY A 63 -5.56 11.44 19.17
N VAL A 64 -6.11 12.03 18.11
CA VAL A 64 -6.54 13.44 18.10
C VAL A 64 -7.69 13.66 19.07
N GLU A 65 -8.71 12.79 19.05
CA GLU A 65 -9.84 12.89 19.98
C GLU A 65 -9.41 12.78 21.44
N HIS A 66 -8.48 11.86 21.74
CA HIS A 66 -7.94 11.70 23.10
C HIS A 66 -7.20 12.96 23.57
N ALA A 67 -6.42 13.56 22.69
CA ALA A 67 -5.72 14.81 22.95
C ALA A 67 -6.72 15.97 23.17
N LEU A 68 -7.77 16.07 22.35
CA LEU A 68 -8.83 17.06 22.50
C LEU A 68 -9.64 16.86 23.79
N TYR A 69 -9.87 15.62 24.20
CA TYR A 69 -10.54 15.29 25.47
C TYR A 69 -9.74 15.75 26.70
N LYS A 70 -8.42 15.48 26.71
CA LYS A 70 -7.53 15.98 27.75
C LYS A 70 -7.50 17.50 27.80
N ILE A 71 -7.54 18.12 26.62
CA ILE A 71 -7.65 19.56 26.48
C ILE A 71 -8.97 20.06 27.10
N ARG A 72 -10.10 19.45 26.74
CA ARG A 72 -11.40 19.86 27.28
C ARG A 72 -11.47 19.76 28.81
N ASN A 73 -10.80 18.78 29.40
CA ASN A 73 -10.83 18.53 30.84
C ASN A 73 -9.81 19.36 31.64
N GLY A 74 -9.06 20.26 31.00
CA GLY A 74 -8.09 21.12 31.69
C GLY A 74 -6.82 20.41 32.15
N ASP A 75 -6.57 19.19 31.67
CA ASP A 75 -5.40 18.36 32.00
C ASP A 75 -4.16 18.77 31.16
N TRP A 76 -3.93 20.07 30.99
CA TRP A 76 -2.91 20.63 30.09
C TRP A 76 -1.55 20.75 30.78
N MET A 77 -1.14 19.78 31.59
CA MET A 77 0.19 19.81 32.23
C MET A 77 0.75 18.42 32.48
N VAL A 78 1.32 17.80 31.44
CA VAL A 78 2.62 17.12 31.59
C VAL A 78 3.53 17.60 30.45
N SER A 79 4.06 18.81 30.68
CA SER A 79 5.38 19.29 30.32
C SER A 79 6.32 18.25 29.70
N GLN A 80 6.33 18.07 28.38
CA GLN A 80 7.55 17.79 27.58
C GLN A 80 7.32 18.20 26.12
N PRO A 81 8.33 18.77 25.44
CA PRO A 81 8.31 18.82 23.98
C PRO A 81 8.36 17.37 23.47
N LEU A 82 7.45 16.99 22.56
CA LEU A 82 7.47 15.70 21.85
C LEU A 82 7.28 14.45 22.76
N THR A 83 6.18 14.37 23.50
CA THR A 83 5.77 13.09 24.12
C THR A 83 5.14 12.18 23.09
N HIS A 84 5.96 11.31 22.50
CA HIS A 84 5.49 10.17 21.73
C HIS A 84 4.64 9.29 22.65
N TYR A 85 3.32 9.31 22.51
CA TYR A 85 2.41 8.50 23.31
C TYR A 85 1.93 7.30 22.51
N SER A 86 2.74 6.25 22.48
CA SER A 86 2.35 4.96 21.92
C SER A 86 1.33 4.29 22.85
N LEU A 87 0.03 4.45 22.58
CA LEU A 87 -0.90 3.42 23.04
C LEU A 87 -0.65 2.19 22.17
N THR A 88 0.07 1.23 22.71
CA THR A 88 0.04 -0.16 22.23
C THR A 88 -1.13 -0.86 22.93
N PRO A 89 -2.27 -1.13 22.28
CA PRO A 89 -3.20 -2.10 22.79
C PRO A 89 -2.46 -3.44 22.84
N VAL A 90 -2.45 -4.09 24.01
CA VAL A 90 -1.83 -5.42 24.23
C VAL A 90 -2.43 -6.53 23.34
N ILE A 91 -3.45 -6.22 22.52
CA ILE A 91 -4.28 -7.19 21.79
C ILE A 91 -4.31 -6.95 20.27
N THR A 92 -3.86 -5.80 19.75
CA THR A 92 -3.86 -5.50 18.30
C THR A 92 -2.59 -4.77 17.91
N ASN A 93 -1.91 -5.17 16.82
CA ASN A 93 -0.69 -4.55 16.27
C ASN A 93 -0.91 -3.13 15.69
N VAL A 94 -1.73 -2.31 16.35
CA VAL A 94 -2.09 -0.95 15.99
C VAL A 94 -1.43 -0.05 17.02
N SER A 95 -0.61 0.89 16.56
CA SER A 95 0.03 1.89 17.41
C SER A 95 -0.30 3.26 16.84
N TYR A 96 -0.49 4.26 17.69
CA TYR A 96 -0.52 5.65 17.25
C TYR A 96 0.49 6.46 18.05
N ASP A 97 1.05 7.48 17.42
CA ASP A 97 2.02 8.39 17.99
C ASP A 97 1.47 9.81 17.96
N LEU A 98 1.59 10.54 19.07
CA LEU A 98 1.01 11.88 19.24
C LEU A 98 2.12 12.92 19.32
N GLN A 99 1.98 13.99 18.54
CA GLN A 99 2.90 15.12 18.59
C GLN A 99 2.12 16.41 18.85
N TYR A 100 2.44 17.07 19.97
CA TYR A 100 1.89 18.38 20.30
C TYR A 100 2.89 19.47 19.88
N ILE A 101 2.46 20.43 19.06
CA ILE A 101 3.22 21.65 18.78
C ILE A 101 2.54 22.78 19.54
N TYR A 102 3.09 23.12 20.71
CA TYR A 102 2.71 24.32 21.46
C TYR A 102 3.61 25.48 21.02
N ALA A 103 3.04 26.53 20.47
CA ALA A 103 3.73 27.82 20.32
C ALA A 103 3.64 28.56 21.67
N PRO A 104 4.77 28.83 22.35
CA PRO A 104 4.75 29.57 23.60
C PRO A 104 4.46 31.04 23.26
N LEU A 105 3.26 31.50 23.65
CA LEU A 105 2.84 32.90 23.67
C LEU A 105 2.79 33.58 22.28
N LEU A 106 1.56 33.86 21.81
CA LEU A 106 1.20 34.75 20.67
C LEU A 106 0.96 34.11 19.28
N VAL A 107 0.69 32.81 19.18
CA VAL A 107 0.08 32.23 17.97
C VAL A 107 -1.23 31.53 18.34
N PRO A 108 -2.39 31.91 17.77
CA PRO A 108 -3.70 31.37 18.14
C PRO A 108 -3.99 29.99 17.52
N SER A 109 -2.97 29.24 17.06
CA SER A 109 -3.17 27.91 16.48
C SER A 109 -2.39 26.87 17.29
N SER A 110 -3.10 26.20 18.20
CA SER A 110 -2.62 24.94 18.75
C SER A 110 -2.93 23.83 17.75
N ASN A 111 -1.89 23.21 17.20
CA ASN A 111 -2.05 22.08 16.29
C ASN A 111 -1.79 20.76 17.05
N ILE A 112 -2.76 19.84 17.03
CA ILE A 112 -2.55 18.43 17.43
C ILE A 112 -2.14 17.70 16.17
N SER A 113 -1.02 16.98 16.23
CA SER A 113 -0.63 15.97 15.26
C SER A 113 -0.79 14.58 15.88
N SER A 114 -1.37 13.66 15.13
CA SER A 114 -1.48 12.25 15.49
C SER A 114 -1.14 11.38 14.29
N THR A 115 -0.22 10.45 14.47
CA THR A 115 0.20 9.49 13.45
C THR A 115 -0.25 8.10 13.84
N GLY A 116 -1.23 7.54 13.15
CA GLY A 116 -1.62 6.15 13.30
C GLY A 116 -0.79 5.24 12.40
N VAL A 117 -0.34 4.12 12.95
CA VAL A 117 0.49 3.12 12.27
C VAL A 117 -0.15 1.75 12.43
N PHE A 118 -0.34 1.05 11.31
CA PHE A 118 -0.82 -0.31 11.28
C PHE A 118 -0.12 -1.08 10.16
N HIS A 119 0.54 -2.20 10.51
CA HIS A 119 1.40 -2.96 9.60
C HIS A 119 2.41 -2.09 8.82
N THR A 120 2.24 -1.94 7.51
CA THR A 120 3.12 -1.11 6.65
C THR A 120 2.53 0.26 6.33
N ALA A 121 1.30 0.55 6.78
CA ALA A 121 0.62 1.80 6.53
C ALA A 121 0.78 2.77 7.71
N ALA A 122 1.12 4.02 7.39
CA ALA A 122 1.14 5.13 8.34
C ALA A 122 0.28 6.28 7.81
N ARG A 123 -0.49 6.92 8.69
CA ARG A 123 -1.36 8.05 8.38
C ARG A 123 -1.19 9.13 9.44
N LEU A 124 -0.89 10.34 9.01
CA LEU A 124 -0.78 11.53 9.85
C LEU A 124 -2.05 12.36 9.70
N ILE A 125 -2.64 12.73 10.83
CA ILE A 125 -3.73 13.70 10.92
C ILE A 125 -3.23 14.89 11.73
N VAL A 126 -3.43 16.09 11.17
CA VAL A 126 -3.15 17.35 11.85
C VAL A 126 -4.46 18.11 11.99
N SER A 127 -4.81 18.46 13.21
CA SER A 127 -5.97 19.28 13.53
C SER A 127 -5.50 20.61 14.11
N SER A 128 -6.08 21.70 13.61
CA SER A 128 -5.91 23.05 14.13
C SER A 128 -7.24 23.51 14.71
N TRP A 129 -7.25 23.99 15.95
CA TRP A 129 -8.41 24.62 16.59
C TRP A 129 -8.04 25.94 17.23
#